data_AF-A0A7N8XP57-F1
#
_entry.id   AF-A0A7N8XP57-F1
#
_cell.length_a   1.000
_cell.length_b   1.000
_cell.length_c   1.000
_cell.angle_alpha   90.00
_cell.angle_beta   90.00
_cell.angle_gamma   90.00
#
_symmetry.space_group_name_H-M   'P 1'
#
loop_
_entity.id
_entity.type
_entity.pdbx_description
1 polymer ?
#
loop_
_entity_poly.entity_id
_entity_poly.type
_entity_poly.pdbx_seq_one_letter_code
_entity_poly.pdbx_strand_id
1 'polypeptide(L)'
;MKGGCCPGRDDLCTVPYLDTICYCDLFCNRTVSDCCPDFWSQCLGVEPPFIRNTCERNGNKFFTGQTYKENCNLCTCGPSGRWECEQNTCLIEPDVIHAINRGNYGWKAANYSQFYGMTLDEGIRYRLGTQRPSRTIMNMNEIQSENLPLYFNAAEKWPGKIHEPLDQGNCAASWAFSTAAVASDRISIQSMGHMTPQLSPQNLISCDTRNQGGCAGGRIDGAWWYLRRRGVVTEDCYPYQPPQQTPAEVGRCMMQSRSIGRGKRQATQRCPNTHNYHNDIYQSTPPYRLSSNEKEIMKEIMDNGPVQAIMEVHEDFFVYRSGIYKHTDVSFTKPAEYRKHGTHSVRITGWGEERHFDGTSKKYWIAANSWGKNWGENGFFRIARGDNECEIETFVIGVWGRITMEDMHNHHHHHRRRHT
;
A
#
# COMPACT_ATOMS: atom_id res chain seq x y z
N MET A 1 0.63 -21.82 -44.46
CA MET A 1 2.11 -21.97 -44.37
C MET A 1 2.58 -21.01 -43.30
N LYS A 2 3.16 -21.56 -42.23
CA LYS A 2 3.58 -20.85 -41.02
C LYS A 2 4.86 -20.06 -41.33
N GLY A 3 4.89 -18.78 -40.95
CA GLY A 3 6.08 -17.92 -41.05
C GLY A 3 7.20 -18.49 -40.19
N GLY A 4 8.30 -18.87 -40.85
CA GLY A 4 9.56 -19.26 -40.22
C GLY A 4 10.39 -18.04 -39.82
N CYS A 5 11.34 -18.27 -38.92
CA CYS A 5 12.17 -17.31 -38.20
C CYS A 5 12.83 -16.21 -39.06
N CYS A 6 13.15 -15.11 -38.39
CA CYS A 6 13.69 -13.83 -38.87
C CYS A 6 14.35 -13.86 -40.28
N PRO A 7 13.87 -13.04 -41.24
CA PRO A 7 14.50 -12.93 -42.56
C PRO A 7 15.98 -12.56 -42.46
N GLY A 8 16.86 -13.39 -43.01
CA GLY A 8 18.33 -13.17 -43.01
C GLY A 8 19.11 -13.84 -41.87
N ARG A 9 18.44 -14.56 -40.98
CA ARG A 9 19.07 -15.46 -39.99
C ARG A 9 19.40 -16.80 -40.65
N ASP A 10 20.60 -17.31 -40.38
CA ASP A 10 21.04 -18.64 -40.79
C ASP A 10 21.08 -19.57 -39.57
N ASP A 11 19.99 -20.31 -39.37
CA ASP A 11 19.81 -21.23 -38.25
C ASP A 11 20.79 -22.43 -38.26
N LEU A 12 21.57 -22.61 -39.32
CA LEU A 12 22.61 -23.64 -39.42
C LEU A 12 23.99 -23.10 -39.05
N CYS A 13 24.16 -21.79 -38.93
CA CYS A 13 25.44 -21.16 -38.61
C CYS A 13 25.62 -21.05 -37.10
N THR A 14 26.03 -22.16 -36.48
CA THR A 14 26.25 -22.25 -35.03
C THR A 14 27.66 -22.71 -34.67
N VAL A 15 28.18 -22.23 -33.55
CA VAL A 15 29.44 -22.72 -32.96
C VAL A 15 29.23 -23.13 -31.50
N PRO A 16 30.02 -24.09 -30.99
CA PRO A 16 30.10 -24.36 -29.56
C PRO A 16 30.75 -23.19 -28.83
N TYR A 17 30.13 -22.72 -27.75
CA TYR A 17 30.71 -21.76 -26.82
C TYR A 17 30.45 -22.23 -25.38
N LEU A 18 31.54 -22.57 -24.68
CA LEU A 18 31.50 -23.30 -23.41
C LEU A 18 30.62 -24.56 -23.56
N ASP A 19 29.63 -24.74 -22.69
CA ASP A 19 28.73 -25.91 -22.67
C ASP A 19 27.44 -25.72 -23.51
N THR A 20 27.39 -24.69 -24.36
CA THR A 20 26.20 -24.34 -25.16
C THR A 20 26.54 -24.14 -26.64
N ILE A 21 25.52 -24.14 -27.50
CA ILE A 21 25.63 -23.82 -28.92
C ILE A 21 25.04 -22.41 -29.14
N CYS A 22 25.78 -21.52 -29.81
CA CYS A 22 25.36 -20.16 -30.12
C CYS A 22 25.49 -19.85 -31.62
N TYR A 23 24.76 -18.85 -32.10
CA TYR A 23 24.72 -18.48 -33.53
C TYR A 23 25.83 -17.49 -33.92
N CYS A 24 26.42 -17.70 -35.09
CA CYS A 24 27.57 -16.96 -35.66
C CYS A 24 27.29 -16.31 -37.02
N ASP A 25 26.03 -16.14 -37.40
CA ASP A 25 25.69 -15.55 -38.70
C ASP A 25 25.87 -14.02 -38.74
N LEU A 26 25.78 -13.42 -39.93
CA LEU A 26 25.89 -11.97 -40.13
C LEU A 26 24.76 -11.18 -39.45
N PHE A 27 23.64 -11.83 -39.12
CA PHE A 27 22.57 -11.24 -38.32
C PHE A 27 23.05 -10.95 -36.89
N CYS A 28 23.98 -11.75 -36.36
CA CYS A 28 24.61 -11.55 -35.05
C CYS A 28 25.62 -10.40 -34.95
N ASN A 29 25.88 -9.69 -36.06
CA ASN A 29 26.69 -8.47 -36.09
C ASN A 29 26.01 -7.25 -35.42
N ARG A 30 24.85 -7.42 -34.76
CA ARG A 30 24.07 -6.33 -34.15
C ARG A 30 23.55 -6.62 -32.72
N THR A 31 24.14 -7.58 -32.00
CA THR A 31 23.82 -7.93 -30.59
C THR A 31 22.33 -8.17 -30.32
N VAL A 32 21.82 -9.33 -30.75
CA VAL A 32 20.49 -9.89 -30.41
C VAL A 32 20.67 -11.04 -29.40
N SER A 33 19.64 -11.34 -28.60
CA SER A 33 19.72 -12.15 -27.38
C SER A 33 20.16 -13.62 -27.53
N ASP A 34 20.19 -14.15 -28.75
CA ASP A 34 20.55 -15.54 -29.08
C ASP A 34 21.90 -15.69 -29.81
N CYS A 35 22.65 -14.60 -29.96
CA CYS A 35 23.96 -14.59 -30.62
C CYS A 35 25.13 -14.92 -29.68
N CYS A 36 26.24 -15.44 -30.24
CA CYS A 36 27.46 -15.68 -29.46
C CYS A 36 27.97 -14.36 -28.82
N PRO A 37 28.20 -14.33 -27.48
CA PRO A 37 28.68 -13.14 -26.77
C PRO A 37 30.01 -12.58 -27.30
N ASP A 38 30.84 -13.49 -27.83
CA ASP A 38 32.17 -13.22 -28.37
C ASP A 38 32.22 -13.34 -29.91
N PHE A 39 31.16 -12.93 -30.60
CA PHE A 39 31.02 -13.05 -32.06
C PHE A 39 32.28 -12.66 -32.85
N TRP A 40 32.90 -11.52 -32.54
CA TRP A 40 34.07 -11.04 -33.27
C TRP A 40 35.29 -11.95 -33.12
N SER A 41 35.59 -12.41 -31.90
CA SER A 41 36.77 -13.22 -31.64
C SER A 41 36.55 -14.70 -31.97
N GLN A 42 35.36 -15.24 -31.70
CA GLN A 42 35.05 -16.66 -31.90
C GLN A 42 34.53 -16.98 -33.31
N CYS A 43 33.68 -16.14 -33.88
CA CYS A 43 33.09 -16.40 -35.21
C CYS A 43 33.94 -15.80 -36.34
N LEU A 44 34.53 -14.62 -36.12
CA LEU A 44 35.27 -13.88 -37.16
C LEU A 44 36.79 -13.90 -36.97
N GLY A 45 37.30 -14.38 -35.83
CA GLY A 45 38.74 -14.44 -35.56
C GLY A 45 39.43 -13.07 -35.54
N VAL A 46 38.68 -11.99 -35.35
CA VAL A 46 39.20 -10.61 -35.33
C VAL A 46 38.98 -9.98 -33.97
N GLU A 47 39.91 -9.12 -33.55
CA GLU A 47 39.67 -8.27 -32.38
C GLU A 47 38.48 -7.34 -32.67
N PRO A 48 37.58 -7.11 -31.68
CA PRO A 48 36.45 -6.22 -31.88
C PRO A 48 36.92 -4.83 -32.34
N PRO A 49 36.34 -4.26 -33.42
CA PRO A 49 36.86 -3.06 -34.07
C PRO A 49 36.74 -1.76 -33.24
N PHE A 50 36.27 -1.82 -32.00
CA PHE A 50 36.10 -0.65 -31.15
C PHE A 50 36.79 -0.87 -29.81
N ILE A 51 37.65 0.09 -29.42
CA ILE A 51 38.06 0.31 -28.04
C ILE A 51 36.77 0.39 -27.22
N ARG A 52 36.42 -0.69 -26.52
CA ARG A 52 35.25 -0.70 -25.63
C ARG A 52 35.65 0.09 -24.40
N ASN A 53 35.36 1.39 -24.42
CA ASN A 53 35.40 2.17 -23.19
C ASN A 53 34.48 1.47 -22.19
N THR A 54 35.02 1.17 -21.02
CA THR A 54 34.29 0.50 -19.95
C THR A 54 33.95 1.50 -18.89
N CYS A 55 32.75 1.37 -18.34
CA CYS A 55 32.36 2.09 -17.15
C CYS A 55 32.63 1.21 -15.94
N GLU A 56 33.11 1.77 -14.84
CA GLU A 56 33.37 1.02 -13.61
C GLU A 56 32.37 1.43 -12.52
N ARG A 57 31.86 0.45 -11.77
CA ARG A 57 31.01 0.68 -10.60
C ARG A 57 31.19 -0.44 -9.59
N ASN A 58 31.47 -0.10 -8.33
CA ASN A 58 31.67 -1.04 -7.23
C ASN A 58 32.67 -2.17 -7.55
N GLY A 59 33.74 -1.85 -8.29
CA GLY A 59 34.77 -2.80 -8.74
C GLY A 59 34.39 -3.69 -9.93
N ASN A 60 33.18 -3.54 -10.49
CA ASN A 60 32.73 -4.24 -11.69
C ASN A 60 32.89 -3.36 -12.94
N LYS A 61 33.35 -3.96 -14.04
CA LYS A 61 33.48 -3.30 -15.35
C LYS A 61 32.26 -3.62 -16.22
N PHE A 62 31.70 -2.57 -16.81
CA PHE A 62 30.56 -2.63 -17.72
C PHE A 62 31.00 -2.14 -19.10
N PHE A 63 30.67 -2.90 -20.13
CA PHE A 63 30.90 -2.53 -21.52
C PHE A 63 29.85 -1.52 -21.99
N THR A 64 30.19 -0.74 -23.03
CA THR A 64 29.26 0.19 -23.68
C THR A 64 27.91 -0.49 -23.97
N GLY A 65 26.82 0.20 -23.63
CA GLY A 65 25.44 -0.28 -23.78
C GLY A 65 24.94 -1.19 -22.65
N GLN A 66 25.83 -1.71 -21.78
CA GLN A 66 25.38 -2.41 -20.58
C GLN A 66 24.78 -1.43 -19.58
N THR A 67 23.79 -1.90 -18.85
CA THR A 67 23.03 -1.10 -17.89
C THR A 67 23.22 -1.59 -16.47
N TYR A 68 23.07 -0.66 -15.53
CA TYR A 68 22.99 -0.91 -14.10
C TYR A 68 21.89 -0.03 -13.52
N LYS A 69 21.09 -0.58 -12.60
CA LYS A 69 20.03 0.19 -11.94
C LYS A 69 20.56 0.73 -10.61
N GLU A 70 20.69 2.05 -10.50
CA GLU A 70 21.05 2.75 -9.27
C GLU A 70 19.79 3.37 -8.66
N ASN A 71 19.31 2.77 -7.58
CA ASN A 71 18.03 3.12 -6.99
C ASN A 71 16.92 3.12 -8.06
N CYS A 72 16.25 4.24 -8.33
CA CYS A 72 15.20 4.33 -9.34
C CYS A 72 15.71 4.67 -10.74
N ASN A 73 17.00 4.98 -10.90
CA ASN A 73 17.57 5.46 -12.16
C ASN A 73 18.28 4.34 -12.91
N LEU A 74 17.95 4.18 -14.19
CA LEU A 74 18.69 3.31 -15.08
C LEU A 74 19.94 4.05 -15.58
N CYS A 75 21.12 3.48 -15.34
CA CYS A 75 22.39 3.97 -15.83
C CYS A 75 22.87 3.10 -16.98
N THR A 76 23.15 3.69 -18.13
CA THR A 76 23.71 3.02 -19.30
C THR A 76 25.16 3.42 -19.47
N CYS A 77 26.05 2.46 -19.72
CA CYS A 77 27.45 2.77 -19.98
C CYS A 77 27.60 3.40 -21.38
N GLY A 78 27.95 4.68 -21.42
CA GLY A 78 28.10 5.43 -22.65
C GLY A 78 29.36 5.04 -23.44
N PRO A 79 29.41 5.40 -24.73
CA PRO A 79 30.56 5.11 -25.60
C PRO A 79 31.84 5.82 -25.17
N SER A 80 31.73 6.84 -24.31
CA SER A 80 32.86 7.59 -23.73
C SER A 80 33.41 6.96 -22.43
N GLY A 81 32.87 5.83 -21.97
CA GLY A 81 33.21 5.25 -20.67
C GLY A 81 32.62 6.00 -19.47
N ARG A 82 31.67 6.91 -19.73
CA ARG A 82 30.91 7.64 -18.71
C ARG A 82 29.52 7.04 -18.57
N TRP A 83 29.01 7.06 -17.34
CA TRP A 83 27.63 6.67 -17.07
C TRP A 83 26.65 7.73 -17.56
N GLU A 84 25.67 7.30 -18.34
CA GLU A 84 24.50 8.09 -18.72
C GLU A 84 23.31 7.57 -17.90
N CYS A 85 23.00 8.27 -16.81
CA CYS A 85 21.94 7.88 -15.89
C CYS A 85 20.71 8.77 -16.07
N GLU A 86 19.54 8.16 -15.92
CA GLU A 86 18.30 8.90 -15.67
C GLU A 86 18.44 9.77 -14.41
N GLN A 87 17.69 10.87 -14.36
CA GLN A 87 17.66 11.82 -13.24
C GLN A 87 16.28 11.90 -12.61
N ASN A 88 15.63 10.74 -12.45
CA ASN A 88 14.35 10.65 -11.78
C ASN A 88 14.51 10.90 -10.28
N THR A 89 13.54 11.59 -9.69
CA THR A 89 13.42 11.72 -8.24
C THR A 89 13.02 10.37 -7.65
N CYS A 90 13.90 9.75 -6.88
CA CYS A 90 13.62 8.46 -6.25
C CYS A 90 12.81 8.64 -4.96
N LEU A 91 11.96 7.66 -4.65
CA LEU A 91 11.14 7.66 -3.43
C LEU A 91 11.99 7.53 -2.17
N ILE A 92 12.99 6.64 -2.23
CA ILE A 92 13.96 6.47 -1.15
C ILE A 92 15.19 7.29 -1.48
N GLU A 93 15.38 8.38 -0.74
CA GLU A 93 16.59 9.20 -0.84
C GLU A 93 17.45 9.03 0.43
N PRO A 94 18.68 8.49 0.31
CA PRO A 94 19.58 8.35 1.45
C PRO A 94 19.81 9.68 2.19
N ASP A 95 19.94 10.79 1.47
CA ASP A 95 20.20 12.10 2.07
C ASP A 95 19.06 12.57 2.98
N VAL A 96 17.80 12.32 2.59
CA VAL A 96 16.62 12.62 3.41
C VAL A 96 16.66 11.81 4.71
N ILE A 97 16.93 10.50 4.61
CA ILE A 97 17.06 9.61 5.77
C ILE A 97 18.17 10.10 6.71
N HIS A 98 19.35 10.43 6.18
CA HIS A 98 20.46 10.95 6.98
C HIS A 98 20.12 12.29 7.63
N ALA A 99 19.48 13.21 6.91
CA ALA A 99 19.08 14.52 7.41
C ALA A 99 18.09 14.41 8.58
N ILE A 100 17.05 13.58 8.43
CA ILE A 100 16.07 13.30 9.50
C ILE A 100 16.77 12.70 10.72
N ASN A 101 17.62 11.69 10.51
CA ASN A 101 18.24 10.97 11.61
C ASN A 101 19.30 11.78 12.37
N ARG A 102 19.97 12.73 11.70
CA ARG A 102 20.89 13.70 12.32
C ARG A 102 20.16 14.82 13.04
N GLY A 103 18.98 15.20 12.56
CA GLY A 103 18.13 16.20 13.20
C GLY A 103 17.45 15.69 14.48
N ASN A 104 16.94 16.64 15.27
CA ASN A 104 16.16 16.35 16.47
C ASN A 104 14.67 16.62 16.24
N TYR A 105 14.06 15.88 15.32
CA TYR A 105 12.66 16.07 14.91
C TYR A 105 11.66 15.24 15.72
N GLY A 106 12.12 14.34 16.60
CA GLY A 106 11.26 13.48 17.43
C GLY A 106 10.81 12.17 16.77
N TRP A 107 11.29 11.90 15.56
CA TRP A 107 11.07 10.64 14.84
C TRP A 107 12.34 10.23 14.08
N LYS A 108 12.38 8.97 13.63
CA LYS A 108 13.51 8.37 12.91
C LYS A 108 13.07 7.81 11.57
N ALA A 109 13.99 7.84 10.61
CA ALA A 109 13.78 7.37 9.25
C ALA A 109 14.61 6.12 8.95
N ALA A 110 14.11 5.24 8.08
CA ALA A 110 14.78 4.04 7.62
C ALA A 110 14.51 3.76 6.14
N ASN A 111 15.36 2.92 5.54
CA ASN A 111 15.14 2.40 4.19
C ASN A 111 14.24 1.16 4.23
N TYR A 112 13.43 0.99 3.18
CA TYR A 112 12.52 -0.13 3.00
C TYR A 112 12.72 -0.74 1.61
N SER A 113 13.05 -2.04 1.57
CA SER A 113 13.25 -2.76 0.30
C SER A 113 12.03 -2.71 -0.62
N GLN A 114 10.83 -2.69 -0.04
CA GLN A 114 9.56 -2.59 -0.79
C GLN A 114 9.34 -1.24 -1.50
N PHE A 115 10.17 -0.23 -1.22
CA PHE A 115 10.14 1.10 -1.84
C PHE A 115 11.41 1.41 -2.63
N TYR A 116 12.49 0.65 -2.42
CA TYR A 116 13.76 0.88 -3.08
C TYR A 116 13.64 0.64 -4.59
N GLY A 117 14.11 1.60 -5.38
CA GLY A 117 14.03 1.54 -6.84
C GLY A 117 12.73 2.05 -7.47
N MET A 118 11.81 2.60 -6.67
CA MET A 118 10.66 3.38 -7.13
C MET A 118 11.02 4.87 -7.23
N THR A 119 10.44 5.55 -8.20
CA THR A 119 10.38 7.02 -8.25
C THR A 119 9.40 7.55 -7.21
N LEU A 120 9.56 8.82 -6.80
CA LEU A 120 8.63 9.50 -5.89
C LEU A 120 7.22 9.56 -6.49
N ASP A 121 7.12 9.76 -7.80
CA ASP A 121 5.84 9.76 -8.51
C ASP A 121 5.14 8.40 -8.46
N GLU A 122 5.87 7.30 -8.65
CA GLU A 122 5.33 5.95 -8.49
C GLU A 122 4.89 5.68 -7.05
N GLY A 123 5.70 6.11 -6.07
CA GLY A 123 5.36 6.01 -4.64
C GLY A 123 4.03 6.67 -4.33
N ILE A 124 3.88 7.94 -4.73
CA ILE A 124 2.64 8.70 -4.54
C ILE A 124 1.49 8.04 -5.28
N ARG A 125 1.68 7.70 -6.55
CA ARG A 125 0.62 7.14 -7.39
C ARG A 125 0.12 5.78 -6.94
N TYR A 126 1.00 4.91 -6.43
CA TYR A 126 0.66 3.52 -6.13
C TYR A 126 0.42 3.25 -4.65
N ARG A 127 0.96 4.07 -3.74
CA ARG A 127 0.74 3.90 -2.29
C ARG A 127 -0.33 4.85 -1.76
N LEU A 128 -0.58 5.99 -2.41
CA LEU A 128 -1.58 6.98 -2.00
C LEU A 128 -2.76 6.93 -2.97
N GLY A 129 -3.89 6.42 -2.48
CA GLY A 129 -5.04 6.12 -3.34
C GLY A 129 -6.37 6.69 -2.86
N THR A 130 -6.35 7.56 -1.86
CA THR A 130 -7.61 8.08 -1.30
C THR A 130 -7.97 9.40 -1.97
N GLN A 131 -9.16 9.48 -2.57
CA GLN A 131 -9.66 10.73 -3.14
C GLN A 131 -10.26 11.61 -2.05
N ARG A 132 -9.99 12.92 -2.11
CA ARG A 132 -10.53 13.89 -1.14
C ARG A 132 -12.07 13.92 -1.18
N PRO A 133 -12.74 14.01 -0.02
CA PRO A 133 -14.20 14.13 0.06
C PRO A 133 -14.69 15.44 -0.57
N SER A 134 -15.94 15.46 -1.04
CA SER A 134 -16.56 16.70 -1.52
C SER A 134 -16.96 17.62 -0.35
N ARG A 135 -17.10 18.93 -0.61
CA ARG A 135 -17.50 19.93 0.39
C ARG A 135 -18.81 19.60 1.11
N THR A 136 -19.75 18.94 0.44
CA THR A 136 -21.03 18.54 1.06
C THR A 136 -20.85 17.46 2.13
N ILE A 137 -19.87 16.57 1.96
CA ILE A 137 -19.55 15.51 2.93
C ILE A 137 -18.77 16.09 4.13
N MET A 138 -18.10 17.23 3.93
CA MET A 138 -17.41 18.01 4.96
C MET A 138 -18.36 18.80 5.90
N ASN A 139 -19.69 18.65 5.81
CA ASN A 139 -20.66 19.47 6.57
C ASN A 139 -21.65 18.64 7.43
N MET A 140 -21.21 17.54 8.06
CA MET A 140 -22.07 16.71 8.96
C MET A 140 -21.99 17.17 10.43
N ASN A 141 -23.05 16.92 11.23
CA ASN A 141 -23.29 17.50 12.56
C ASN A 141 -22.48 16.86 13.71
N GLU A 142 -22.24 17.67 14.77
CA GLU A 142 -21.29 17.51 15.88
C GLU A 142 -21.88 16.87 17.16
N ILE A 143 -21.05 16.28 18.06
CA ILE A 143 -21.44 15.76 19.39
C ILE A 143 -20.32 15.97 20.44
N GLN A 144 -20.57 16.72 21.53
CA GLN A 144 -19.57 17.06 22.57
C GLN A 144 -19.46 16.06 23.76
N SER A 145 -18.30 15.99 24.44
CA SER A 145 -18.10 15.25 25.71
C SER A 145 -16.78 15.59 26.46
N GLU A 146 -16.69 15.27 27.77
CA GLU A 146 -15.50 15.43 28.65
C GLU A 146 -14.99 14.12 29.34
N ASN A 147 -13.73 14.17 29.82
CA ASN A 147 -12.88 13.16 30.52
C ASN A 147 -12.38 11.94 29.71
N LEU A 148 -11.09 11.97 29.33
CA LEU A 148 -10.42 10.93 28.53
C LEU A 148 -9.02 10.62 29.10
N PRO A 149 -8.54 9.35 29.06
CA PRO A 149 -7.21 8.98 29.55
C PRO A 149 -6.09 9.56 28.68
N LEU A 150 -4.89 9.70 29.25
CA LEU A 150 -3.70 10.19 28.52
C LEU A 150 -3.20 9.19 27.45
N TYR A 151 -3.43 7.91 27.67
CA TYR A 151 -3.08 6.82 26.75
C TYR A 151 -4.27 5.89 26.57
N PHE A 152 -4.45 5.43 25.33
CA PHE A 152 -5.42 4.41 24.98
C PHE A 152 -4.95 3.65 23.75
N ASN A 153 -5.13 2.32 23.77
CA ASN A 153 -4.91 1.47 22.62
C ASN A 153 -6.07 0.47 22.49
N ALA A 154 -6.75 0.49 21.35
CA ALA A 154 -7.89 -0.39 21.10
C ALA A 154 -7.52 -1.88 21.18
N ALA A 155 -6.29 -2.27 20.79
CA ALA A 155 -5.85 -3.66 20.85
C ALA A 155 -5.71 -4.17 22.31
N GLU A 156 -5.35 -3.28 23.24
CA GLU A 156 -5.27 -3.58 24.67
C GLU A 156 -6.67 -3.66 25.29
N LYS A 157 -7.58 -2.75 24.94
CA LYS A 157 -8.96 -2.76 25.46
C LYS A 157 -9.78 -3.93 24.90
N TRP A 158 -9.57 -4.30 23.64
CA TRP A 158 -10.31 -5.36 22.96
C TRP A 158 -9.38 -6.41 22.34
N PRO A 159 -8.71 -7.25 23.18
CA PRO A 159 -7.80 -8.28 22.68
C PRO A 159 -8.47 -9.22 21.68
N GLY A 160 -7.75 -9.52 20.59
CA GLY A 160 -8.21 -10.41 19.52
C GLY A 160 -9.32 -9.85 18.62
N LYS A 161 -9.70 -8.57 18.77
CA LYS A 161 -10.76 -7.93 17.98
C LYS A 161 -10.25 -6.82 17.05
N ILE A 162 -8.99 -6.44 17.20
CA ILE A 162 -8.31 -5.48 16.33
C ILE A 162 -7.42 -6.25 15.38
N HIS A 163 -7.69 -6.17 14.08
CA HIS A 163 -6.94 -6.90 13.06
C HIS A 163 -5.64 -6.20 12.71
N GLU A 164 -4.64 -6.98 12.33
CA GLU A 164 -3.32 -6.49 11.97
C GLU A 164 -3.31 -5.75 10.61
N PRO A 165 -2.38 -4.79 10.40
CA PRO A 165 -2.21 -4.10 9.12
C PRO A 165 -1.91 -5.07 7.97
N LEU A 166 -2.66 -4.94 6.87
CA LEU A 166 -2.39 -5.62 5.60
C LEU A 166 -1.49 -4.75 4.69
N ASP A 167 -1.00 -5.33 3.60
CA ASP A 167 -0.20 -4.62 2.59
C ASP A 167 -0.96 -4.48 1.28
N GLN A 168 -1.20 -3.24 0.87
CA GLN A 168 -1.83 -2.91 -0.41
C GLN A 168 -0.89 -3.09 -1.61
N GLY A 169 0.42 -3.31 -1.41
CA GLY A 169 1.38 -3.38 -2.50
C GLY A 169 1.35 -2.14 -3.40
N ASN A 170 1.62 -2.32 -4.69
CA ASN A 170 1.60 -1.23 -5.68
C ASN A 170 0.19 -1.04 -6.29
N CYS A 171 -0.80 -0.89 -5.41
CA CYS A 171 -2.19 -0.62 -5.75
C CYS A 171 -2.65 0.54 -4.86
N ALA A 172 -3.12 1.65 -5.46
CA ALA A 172 -3.59 2.83 -4.74
C ALA A 172 -4.97 2.54 -4.12
N ALA A 173 -5.02 1.64 -3.14
CA ALA A 173 -6.23 1.07 -2.56
C ALA A 173 -6.38 1.33 -1.06
N SER A 174 -5.63 2.27 -0.48
CA SER A 174 -5.75 2.60 0.94
C SER A 174 -7.19 2.90 1.38
N TRP A 175 -7.99 3.51 0.49
CA TRP A 175 -9.42 3.72 0.65
C TRP A 175 -10.21 2.43 0.95
N ALA A 176 -9.87 1.31 0.30
CA ALA A 176 -10.52 0.02 0.49
C ALA A 176 -9.96 -0.72 1.71
N PHE A 177 -8.63 -0.69 1.90
CA PHE A 177 -7.95 -1.35 3.00
C PHE A 177 -8.35 -0.77 4.36
N SER A 178 -8.31 0.55 4.52
CA SER A 178 -8.70 1.20 5.78
C SER A 178 -10.20 1.05 6.07
N THR A 179 -11.06 1.09 5.04
CA THR A 179 -12.51 0.83 5.17
C THR A 179 -12.78 -0.58 5.67
N ALA A 180 -12.19 -1.59 5.02
CA ALA A 180 -12.35 -2.99 5.41
C ALA A 180 -11.79 -3.24 6.81
N ALA A 181 -10.62 -2.68 7.15
CA ALA A 181 -10.01 -2.84 8.46
C ALA A 181 -10.86 -2.25 9.60
N VAL A 182 -11.36 -1.01 9.44
CA VAL A 182 -12.25 -0.39 10.43
C VAL A 182 -13.53 -1.19 10.59
N ALA A 183 -14.17 -1.59 9.49
CA ALA A 183 -15.39 -2.38 9.54
C ALA A 183 -15.19 -3.75 10.23
N SER A 184 -14.06 -4.40 9.97
CA SER A 184 -13.67 -5.66 10.61
C SER A 184 -13.61 -5.51 12.13
N ASP A 185 -12.88 -4.51 12.61
CA ASP A 185 -12.71 -4.27 14.05
C ASP A 185 -14.02 -3.88 14.72
N ARG A 186 -14.81 -3.01 14.07
CA ARG A 186 -16.12 -2.58 14.59
C ARG A 186 -17.07 -3.75 14.71
N ILE A 187 -17.11 -4.65 13.73
CA ILE A 187 -17.94 -5.86 13.81
C ILE A 187 -17.45 -6.77 14.94
N SER A 188 -16.15 -6.93 15.12
CA SER A 188 -15.57 -7.71 16.21
C SER A 188 -15.90 -7.17 17.59
N ILE A 189 -15.78 -5.85 17.78
CA ILE A 189 -16.08 -5.18 19.04
C ILE A 189 -17.56 -5.25 19.36
N GLN A 190 -18.42 -4.91 18.39
CA GLN A 190 -19.86 -4.79 18.60
C GLN A 190 -20.57 -6.14 18.70
N SER A 191 -19.99 -7.19 18.12
CA SER A 191 -20.44 -8.58 18.35
C SER A 191 -19.89 -9.15 19.66
N MET A 192 -19.21 -8.35 20.50
CA MET A 192 -18.54 -8.81 21.72
C MET A 192 -17.56 -9.98 21.48
N GLY A 193 -17.02 -10.10 20.26
CA GLY A 193 -16.13 -11.19 19.86
C GLY A 193 -16.82 -12.49 19.45
N HIS A 194 -18.15 -12.52 19.34
CA HIS A 194 -18.84 -13.67 18.74
C HIS A 194 -18.49 -13.85 17.25
N MET A 195 -18.06 -12.78 16.60
CA MET A 195 -17.61 -12.76 15.22
C MET A 195 -16.31 -11.96 15.18
N THR A 196 -15.26 -12.45 14.52
CA THR A 196 -14.03 -11.68 14.30
C THR A 196 -13.62 -11.72 12.83
N PRO A 197 -14.44 -11.16 11.92
CA PRO A 197 -14.20 -11.28 10.49
C PRO A 197 -13.15 -10.25 10.03
N GLN A 198 -12.06 -10.72 9.44
CA GLN A 198 -11.20 -9.85 8.63
C GLN A 198 -11.83 -9.69 7.25
N LEU A 199 -12.36 -8.51 6.94
CA LEU A 199 -13.07 -8.22 5.69
C LEU A 199 -12.11 -8.05 4.51
N SER A 200 -12.56 -8.46 3.32
CA SER A 200 -11.76 -8.42 2.08
C SER A 200 -11.69 -7.01 1.47
N PRO A 201 -10.52 -6.34 1.45
CA PRO A 201 -10.31 -5.16 0.61
C PRO A 201 -10.42 -5.50 -0.88
N GLN A 202 -10.02 -6.69 -1.31
CA GLN A 202 -10.13 -7.12 -2.72
C GLN A 202 -11.57 -7.06 -3.22
N ASN A 203 -12.55 -7.44 -2.38
CA ASN A 203 -13.95 -7.36 -2.74
C ASN A 203 -14.37 -5.91 -3.02
N LEU A 204 -13.91 -4.93 -2.24
CA LEU A 204 -14.16 -3.51 -2.52
C LEU A 204 -13.46 -3.07 -3.80
N ILE A 205 -12.17 -3.37 -3.94
CA ILE A 205 -11.34 -2.97 -5.09
C ILE A 205 -11.92 -3.46 -6.41
N SER A 206 -12.38 -4.72 -6.48
CA SER A 206 -12.89 -5.32 -7.71
C SER A 206 -14.38 -5.08 -7.97
N CYS A 207 -15.19 -4.84 -6.93
CA CYS A 207 -16.65 -4.82 -7.06
C CYS A 207 -17.33 -3.48 -6.77
N ASP A 208 -16.70 -2.58 -5.99
CA ASP A 208 -17.17 -1.21 -5.86
C ASP A 208 -16.63 -0.38 -7.03
N THR A 209 -17.34 -0.40 -8.17
CA THR A 209 -16.86 0.22 -9.43
C THR A 209 -17.53 1.55 -9.75
N ARG A 210 -18.49 2.00 -8.94
CA ARG A 210 -19.25 3.23 -9.22
C ARG A 210 -18.49 4.46 -8.73
N ASN A 211 -17.88 5.20 -9.65
CA ASN A 211 -17.01 6.36 -9.33
C ASN A 211 -15.80 5.96 -8.46
N GLN A 212 -15.29 4.76 -8.68
CA GLN A 212 -14.13 4.19 -7.99
C GLN A 212 -13.16 3.64 -9.04
N GLY A 213 -11.86 3.84 -8.81
CA GLY A 213 -10.80 3.45 -9.75
C GLY A 213 -10.06 2.17 -9.37
N GLY A 214 -10.51 1.43 -8.35
CA GLY A 214 -9.79 0.25 -7.85
C GLY A 214 -8.38 0.62 -7.39
N CYS A 215 -7.37 0.08 -8.08
CA CYS A 215 -5.95 0.39 -7.85
C CYS A 215 -5.49 1.75 -8.39
N ALA A 216 -6.34 2.51 -9.08
CA ALA A 216 -6.08 3.88 -9.49
C ALA A 216 -6.56 4.92 -8.45
N GLY A 217 -7.04 4.46 -7.31
CA GLY A 217 -7.60 5.30 -6.25
C GLY A 217 -9.12 5.19 -6.13
N GLY A 218 -9.63 5.64 -5.00
CA GLY A 218 -11.06 5.58 -4.68
C GLY A 218 -11.43 6.47 -3.51
N ARG A 219 -12.74 6.65 -3.35
CA ARG A 219 -13.34 7.49 -2.33
C ARG A 219 -13.88 6.63 -1.20
N ILE A 220 -13.62 7.06 0.03
CA ILE A 220 -14.06 6.32 1.22
C ILE A 220 -15.58 6.40 1.43
N ASP A 221 -16.24 7.47 0.99
CA ASP A 221 -17.71 7.58 1.06
C ASP A 221 -18.41 6.56 0.14
N GLY A 222 -17.86 6.33 -1.05
CA GLY A 222 -18.31 5.28 -1.96
C GLY A 222 -18.13 3.89 -1.34
N ALA A 223 -16.97 3.64 -0.72
CA ALA A 223 -16.65 2.38 -0.07
C ALA A 223 -17.60 2.05 1.08
N TRP A 224 -17.87 3.01 1.97
CA TRP A 224 -18.83 2.83 3.05
C TRP A 224 -20.27 2.66 2.54
N TRP A 225 -20.64 3.35 1.46
CA TRP A 225 -21.95 3.17 0.84
C TRP A 225 -22.08 1.76 0.25
N TYR A 226 -21.02 1.25 -0.39
CA TYR A 226 -20.97 -0.11 -0.89
C TYR A 226 -21.09 -1.11 0.26
N LEU A 227 -20.30 -0.95 1.32
CA LEU A 227 -20.34 -1.84 2.48
C LEU A 227 -21.72 -1.85 3.16
N ARG A 228 -22.36 -0.69 3.30
CA ARG A 228 -23.73 -0.58 3.80
C ARG A 228 -24.73 -1.33 2.91
N ARG A 229 -24.70 -1.05 1.60
CA ARG A 229 -25.74 -1.51 0.67
C ARG A 229 -25.54 -2.92 0.18
N ARG A 230 -24.31 -3.30 -0.15
CA ARG A 230 -23.91 -4.56 -0.78
C ARG A 230 -23.19 -5.48 0.19
N GLY A 231 -22.39 -4.92 1.09
CA GLY A 231 -21.52 -5.69 1.97
C GLY A 231 -20.37 -6.38 1.22
N VAL A 232 -19.49 -7.00 1.98
CA VAL A 232 -18.31 -7.72 1.46
C VAL A 232 -18.14 -9.06 2.19
N VAL A 233 -17.39 -9.97 1.58
CA VAL A 233 -16.94 -11.21 2.23
C VAL A 233 -15.66 -10.99 3.03
N THR A 234 -15.20 -12.02 3.74
CA THR A 234 -13.91 -12.02 4.43
C THR A 234 -12.73 -12.13 3.49
N GLU A 235 -11.56 -11.70 3.96
CA GLU A 235 -10.27 -11.86 3.29
C GLU A 235 -9.97 -13.33 3.00
N ASP A 236 -10.29 -14.24 3.92
CA ASP A 236 -10.15 -15.68 3.67
C ASP A 236 -10.98 -16.17 2.49
N CYS A 237 -12.12 -15.54 2.19
CA CYS A 237 -13.01 -15.91 1.09
C CYS A 237 -12.54 -15.29 -0.24
N TYR A 238 -12.18 -14.01 -0.22
CA TYR A 238 -11.67 -13.29 -1.38
C TYR A 238 -10.35 -12.58 -1.04
N PRO A 239 -9.21 -13.31 -1.04
CA PRO A 239 -7.93 -12.76 -0.65
C PRO A 239 -7.46 -11.66 -1.60
N TYR A 240 -6.75 -10.68 -1.05
CA TYR A 240 -6.05 -9.67 -1.81
C TYR A 240 -4.93 -10.27 -2.65
N GLN A 241 -4.92 -9.91 -3.93
CA GLN A 241 -3.88 -10.28 -4.86
C GLN A 241 -3.21 -9.00 -5.37
N PRO A 242 -1.97 -8.72 -4.96
CA PRO A 242 -1.27 -7.55 -5.44
C PRO A 242 -1.11 -7.60 -6.97
N PRO A 243 -1.22 -6.46 -7.67
CA PRO A 243 -1.04 -6.43 -9.12
C PRO A 243 0.33 -6.97 -9.53
N GLN A 244 0.35 -7.85 -10.53
CA GLN A 244 1.60 -8.41 -11.08
C GLN A 244 2.34 -7.43 -11.99
N GLN A 245 1.63 -6.44 -12.55
CA GLN A 245 2.15 -5.42 -13.45
C GLN A 245 1.58 -4.05 -13.06
N THR A 246 2.31 -2.99 -13.43
CA THR A 246 1.90 -1.60 -13.22
C THR A 246 1.86 -0.86 -14.57
N PRO A 247 0.77 -0.13 -14.90
CA PRO A 247 -0.46 0.05 -14.12
C PRO A 247 -1.24 -1.25 -13.92
N ALA A 248 -1.91 -1.36 -12.76
CA ALA A 248 -2.72 -2.53 -12.43
C ALA A 248 -3.93 -2.66 -13.37
N GLU A 249 -4.17 -3.85 -13.91
CA GLU A 249 -5.42 -4.14 -14.61
C GLU A 249 -6.60 -4.14 -13.63
N VAL A 250 -7.76 -3.67 -14.09
CA VAL A 250 -8.98 -3.69 -13.28
C VAL A 250 -9.44 -5.14 -13.14
N GLY A 251 -9.16 -5.74 -12.00
CA GLY A 251 -9.59 -7.11 -11.69
C GLY A 251 -11.10 -7.23 -11.71
N ARG A 252 -11.63 -8.21 -12.45
CA ARG A 252 -13.07 -8.49 -12.53
C ARG A 252 -13.63 -8.80 -11.15
N CYS A 253 -14.77 -8.22 -10.81
CA CYS A 253 -15.53 -8.59 -9.62
C CYS A 253 -15.91 -10.08 -9.63
N MET A 254 -15.34 -10.85 -8.70
CA MET A 254 -15.68 -12.28 -8.54
C MET A 254 -16.72 -12.54 -7.44
N MET A 255 -17.02 -11.53 -6.61
CA MET A 255 -17.92 -11.68 -5.47
C MET A 255 -18.96 -10.55 -5.38
N GLN A 256 -20.12 -10.79 -5.99
CA GLN A 256 -21.29 -9.92 -5.86
C GLN A 256 -22.23 -10.41 -4.76
N SER A 257 -23.15 -9.53 -4.35
CA SER A 257 -24.20 -9.86 -3.38
C SER A 257 -25.60 -9.58 -3.89
N ARG A 258 -26.53 -10.46 -3.54
CA ARG A 258 -27.98 -10.32 -3.82
C ARG A 258 -28.77 -10.10 -2.53
N SER A 259 -29.86 -9.35 -2.64
CA SER A 259 -30.78 -9.12 -1.50
C SER A 259 -31.54 -10.39 -1.16
N ILE A 260 -31.71 -10.67 0.12
CA ILE A 260 -32.56 -11.77 0.63
C ILE A 260 -33.74 -11.25 1.47
N GLY A 261 -34.03 -9.95 1.40
CA GLY A 261 -35.06 -9.31 2.21
C GLY A 261 -34.54 -8.80 3.55
N ARG A 262 -35.35 -7.96 4.22
CA ARG A 262 -35.04 -7.28 5.50
C ARG A 262 -33.68 -6.55 5.51
N GLY A 263 -33.20 -6.17 4.33
CA GLY A 263 -31.91 -5.51 4.11
C GLY A 263 -30.67 -6.39 4.30
N LYS A 264 -30.83 -7.71 4.48
CA LYS A 264 -29.72 -8.68 4.49
C LYS A 264 -29.26 -9.02 3.06
N ARG A 265 -28.03 -9.50 2.94
CA ARG A 265 -27.37 -9.87 1.69
C ARG A 265 -26.80 -11.28 1.78
N GLN A 266 -26.69 -11.94 0.63
CA GLN A 266 -25.94 -13.18 0.50
C GLN A 266 -25.05 -13.12 -0.74
N ALA A 267 -23.92 -13.82 -0.68
CA ALA A 267 -23.01 -13.97 -1.80
C ALA A 267 -23.71 -14.67 -2.97
N THR A 268 -23.36 -14.28 -4.20
CA THR A 268 -23.91 -14.90 -5.42
C THR A 268 -23.08 -16.07 -5.93
N GLN A 269 -21.85 -16.21 -5.44
CA GLN A 269 -20.86 -17.20 -5.89
C GLN A 269 -20.14 -17.83 -4.69
N ARG A 270 -19.46 -18.95 -4.92
CA ARG A 270 -18.48 -19.50 -3.95
C ARG A 270 -17.28 -18.56 -3.84
N CYS A 271 -16.55 -18.68 -2.74
CA CYS A 271 -15.32 -17.92 -2.52
C CYS A 271 -14.32 -18.10 -3.67
N PRO A 272 -13.69 -17.02 -4.14
CA PRO A 272 -12.54 -17.11 -5.04
C PRO A 272 -11.40 -17.96 -4.46
N ASN A 273 -11.20 -17.92 -3.14
CA ASN A 273 -10.36 -18.89 -2.47
C ASN A 273 -11.10 -20.24 -2.38
N THR A 274 -10.64 -21.22 -3.15
CA THR A 274 -11.22 -22.57 -3.22
C THR A 274 -11.10 -23.34 -1.91
N HIS A 275 -10.24 -22.92 -0.99
CA HIS A 275 -10.06 -23.54 0.32
C HIS A 275 -11.05 -23.03 1.37
N ASN A 276 -11.81 -21.98 1.09
CA ASN A 276 -12.82 -21.46 2.00
C ASN A 276 -14.23 -21.60 1.42
N TYR A 277 -15.14 -22.13 2.22
CA TYR A 277 -16.54 -22.30 1.83
C TYR A 277 -17.47 -21.26 2.48
N HIS A 278 -16.97 -20.47 3.43
CA HIS A 278 -17.72 -19.44 4.14
C HIS A 278 -17.70 -18.13 3.35
N ASN A 279 -18.79 -17.84 2.65
CA ASN A 279 -18.99 -16.65 1.83
C ASN A 279 -20.01 -15.68 2.45
N ASP A 280 -20.06 -15.62 3.79
CA ASP A 280 -20.96 -14.71 4.51
C ASP A 280 -20.69 -13.26 4.11
N ILE A 281 -21.77 -12.49 3.90
CA ILE A 281 -21.70 -11.08 3.54
C ILE A 281 -21.87 -10.22 4.80
N TYR A 282 -20.87 -9.39 5.07
CA TYR A 282 -20.84 -8.46 6.18
C TYR A 282 -21.21 -7.07 5.69
N GLN A 283 -22.11 -6.40 6.41
CA GLN A 283 -22.60 -5.06 6.08
C GLN A 283 -22.34 -4.10 7.24
N SER A 284 -22.29 -2.80 6.93
CA SER A 284 -22.29 -1.74 7.92
C SER A 284 -23.64 -1.02 8.00
N THR A 285 -23.82 -0.26 9.06
CA THR A 285 -24.79 0.84 9.14
C THR A 285 -24.29 2.03 8.30
N PRO A 286 -25.09 3.10 8.11
CA PRO A 286 -24.58 4.34 7.52
C PRO A 286 -23.36 4.86 8.30
N PRO A 287 -22.28 5.25 7.61
CA PRO A 287 -21.14 5.91 8.27
C PRO A 287 -21.55 7.31 8.73
N TYR A 288 -20.83 7.85 9.70
CA TYR A 288 -20.96 9.22 10.16
C TYR A 288 -19.58 9.84 10.33
N ARG A 289 -19.48 11.13 10.03
CA ARG A 289 -18.25 11.89 10.22
C ARG A 289 -18.17 12.39 11.65
N LEU A 290 -16.98 12.30 12.25
CA LEU A 290 -16.65 12.93 13.51
C LEU A 290 -16.20 14.36 13.26
N SER A 291 -16.38 15.25 14.24
CA SER A 291 -15.78 16.59 14.14
C SER A 291 -14.25 16.48 14.13
N SER A 292 -13.60 17.58 13.74
CA SER A 292 -12.15 17.70 13.86
C SER A 292 -11.68 17.97 15.29
N ASN A 293 -12.56 17.84 16.29
CA ASN A 293 -12.21 17.96 17.69
C ASN A 293 -11.47 16.70 18.17
N GLU A 294 -10.23 16.89 18.62
CA GLU A 294 -9.38 15.84 19.21
C GLU A 294 -10.13 14.95 20.21
N LYS A 295 -10.88 15.54 21.16
CA LYS A 295 -11.59 14.81 22.21
C LYS A 295 -12.74 13.96 21.67
N GLU A 296 -13.42 14.41 20.61
CA GLU A 296 -14.51 13.62 20.00
C GLU A 296 -13.96 12.38 19.29
N ILE A 297 -12.86 12.54 18.56
CA ILE A 297 -12.16 11.42 17.92
C ILE A 297 -11.68 10.42 18.98
N MET A 298 -11.05 10.91 20.06
CA MET A 298 -10.62 10.07 21.19
C MET A 298 -11.79 9.29 21.80
N LYS A 299 -12.91 9.98 22.08
CA LYS A 299 -14.09 9.36 22.69
C LYS A 299 -14.69 8.27 21.79
N GLU A 300 -14.83 8.55 20.50
CA GLU A 300 -15.36 7.57 19.56
C GLU A 300 -14.49 6.32 19.50
N ILE A 301 -13.16 6.50 19.46
CA ILE A 301 -12.21 5.39 19.51
C ILE A 301 -12.34 4.63 20.83
N MET A 302 -12.47 5.35 21.94
CA MET A 302 -12.59 4.76 23.27
C MET A 302 -13.84 3.91 23.42
N ASP A 303 -14.99 4.41 22.98
CA ASP A 303 -16.28 3.80 23.26
C ASP A 303 -16.61 2.73 22.23
N ASN A 304 -16.28 2.97 20.96
CA ASN A 304 -16.81 2.18 19.84
C ASN A 304 -15.74 1.52 18.96
N GLY A 305 -14.46 1.84 19.16
CA GLY A 305 -13.33 1.22 18.46
C GLY A 305 -12.73 2.07 17.34
N PRO A 306 -11.78 1.52 16.57
CA PRO A 306 -11.00 2.28 15.59
C PRO A 306 -11.83 3.08 14.58
N VAL A 307 -11.29 4.20 14.12
CA VAL A 307 -11.92 5.11 13.15
C VAL A 307 -11.07 5.20 11.88
N GLN A 308 -11.69 5.56 10.76
CA GLN A 308 -10.96 5.82 9.51
C GLN A 308 -10.62 7.31 9.44
N ALA A 309 -9.39 7.66 9.11
CA ALA A 309 -8.98 9.04 8.89
C ALA A 309 -8.36 9.21 7.50
N ILE A 310 -8.49 10.40 6.93
CA ILE A 310 -7.73 10.83 5.76
C ILE A 310 -6.58 11.72 6.23
N MET A 311 -5.40 11.53 5.66
CA MET A 311 -4.24 12.39 5.89
C MET A 311 -3.51 12.69 4.57
N GLU A 312 -2.75 13.77 4.56
CA GLU A 312 -1.76 14.09 3.52
C GLU A 312 -0.43 13.42 3.83
N VAL A 313 0.10 12.67 2.88
CA VAL A 313 1.38 11.98 3.00
C VAL A 313 2.40 12.73 2.17
N HIS A 314 3.42 13.24 2.84
CA HIS A 314 4.58 13.89 2.24
C HIS A 314 5.69 12.87 1.93
N GLU A 315 6.70 13.29 1.17
CA GLU A 315 7.80 12.42 0.72
C GLU A 315 8.58 11.79 1.88
N ASP A 316 8.71 12.52 3.00
CA ASP A 316 9.48 12.10 4.16
C ASP A 316 8.75 11.02 4.99
N PHE A 317 7.42 10.95 4.91
CA PHE A 317 6.64 9.94 5.62
C PHE A 317 6.89 8.52 5.11
N PHE A 318 7.22 8.35 3.83
CA PHE A 318 7.53 7.03 3.25
C PHE A 318 8.68 6.32 3.98
N VAL A 319 9.64 7.10 4.51
CA VAL A 319 10.80 6.59 5.25
C VAL A 319 10.59 6.53 6.76
N TYR A 320 9.39 6.84 7.28
CA TYR A 320 9.10 6.76 8.72
C TYR A 320 9.43 5.38 9.30
N ARG A 321 10.18 5.36 10.41
CA ARG A 321 10.55 4.15 11.16
C ARG A 321 9.94 4.09 12.54
N SER A 322 10.05 5.16 13.32
CA SER A 322 9.58 5.22 14.71
C SER A 322 9.55 6.64 15.26
N GLY A 323 8.88 6.83 16.40
CA GLY A 323 8.75 8.12 17.09
C GLY A 323 7.47 8.87 16.71
N ILE A 324 7.34 10.14 17.08
CA ILE A 324 6.14 10.93 16.79
C ILE A 324 6.39 11.71 15.50
N TYR A 325 5.80 11.26 14.40
CA TYR A 325 5.93 11.90 13.10
C TYR A 325 5.32 13.31 13.10
N LYS A 326 6.07 14.22 12.48
CA LYS A 326 5.65 15.55 12.05
C LYS A 326 6.38 15.82 10.74
N HIS A 327 5.68 16.31 9.72
CA HIS A 327 6.31 16.59 8.44
C HIS A 327 7.49 17.54 8.64
N THR A 328 8.63 17.18 8.07
CA THR A 328 9.88 17.89 8.29
C THR A 328 10.40 18.45 6.96
N ASP A 329 10.72 19.74 6.96
CA ASP A 329 11.21 20.49 5.80
C ASP A 329 12.66 20.16 5.38
N VAL A 330 13.11 18.91 5.53
CA VAL A 330 14.46 18.47 5.12
C VAL A 330 14.70 18.58 3.61
N SER A 331 13.63 18.57 2.81
CA SER A 331 13.67 18.72 1.36
C SER A 331 13.46 20.16 0.90
N PHE A 332 13.34 21.15 1.81
CA PHE A 332 12.97 22.52 1.46
C PHE A 332 13.88 23.19 0.43
N THR A 333 15.19 22.93 0.51
CA THR A 333 16.18 23.46 -0.44
C THR A 333 16.22 22.69 -1.75
N LYS A 334 15.54 21.55 -1.85
CA LYS A 334 15.46 20.76 -3.08
C LYS A 334 14.43 21.36 -4.03
N PRO A 335 14.58 21.11 -5.35
CA PRO A 335 13.57 21.45 -6.34
C PRO A 335 12.17 20.91 -6.00
N ALA A 336 11.13 21.51 -6.56
CA ALA A 336 9.74 21.21 -6.20
C ALA A 336 9.34 19.75 -6.50
N GLU A 337 9.98 19.11 -7.47
CA GLU A 337 9.77 17.71 -7.82
C GLU A 337 10.14 16.72 -6.70
N TYR A 338 10.92 17.15 -5.71
CA TYR A 338 11.26 16.38 -4.50
C TYR A 338 10.26 16.58 -3.35
N ARG A 339 9.36 17.56 -3.44
CA ARG A 339 8.43 17.94 -2.38
C ARG A 339 6.99 17.64 -2.76
N LYS A 340 6.75 16.37 -3.09
CA LYS A 340 5.44 15.89 -3.54
C LYS A 340 4.69 15.24 -2.38
N HIS A 341 3.38 15.40 -2.39
CA HIS A 341 2.49 14.84 -1.40
C HIS A 341 1.24 14.27 -2.07
N GLY A 342 0.48 13.47 -1.32
CA GLY A 342 -0.81 12.97 -1.77
C GLY A 342 -1.68 12.45 -0.64
N THR A 343 -2.95 12.25 -0.95
CA THR A 343 -3.96 11.88 0.03
C THR A 343 -3.99 10.37 0.28
N HIS A 344 -4.00 9.98 1.56
CA HIS A 344 -4.01 8.60 2.03
C HIS A 344 -5.07 8.41 3.11
N SER A 345 -5.58 7.18 3.28
CA SER A 345 -6.48 6.86 4.40
C SER A 345 -5.89 5.77 5.27
N VAL A 346 -6.06 5.96 6.57
CA VAL A 346 -5.49 5.14 7.63
C VAL A 346 -6.55 4.81 8.67
N ARG A 347 -6.26 3.84 9.53
CA ARG A 347 -7.13 3.49 10.66
C ARG A 347 -6.48 3.97 11.96
N ILE A 348 -7.11 4.90 12.68
CA ILE A 348 -6.64 5.32 14.00
C ILE A 348 -7.16 4.34 15.05
N THR A 349 -6.26 3.78 15.85
CA THR A 349 -6.55 2.72 16.83
C THR A 349 -6.33 3.16 18.27
N GLY A 350 -5.75 4.34 18.50
CA GLY A 350 -5.48 4.83 19.85
C GLY A 350 -4.72 6.15 19.88
N TRP A 351 -4.25 6.54 21.06
CA TRP A 351 -3.48 7.75 21.28
C TRP A 351 -2.57 7.59 22.50
N GLY A 352 -1.61 8.50 22.62
CA GLY A 352 -0.78 8.61 23.81
C GLY A 352 -0.16 9.98 23.94
N GLU A 353 0.65 10.13 24.98
CA GLU A 353 1.35 11.35 25.31
C GLU A 353 2.74 10.99 25.88
N GLU A 354 3.81 11.51 25.27
CA GLU A 354 5.18 11.36 25.74
C GLU A 354 5.61 12.63 26.48
N ARG A 355 5.96 12.49 27.76
CA ARG A 355 6.45 13.59 28.58
C ARG A 355 7.96 13.71 28.45
N HIS A 356 8.45 14.89 28.07
CA HIS A 356 9.87 15.18 27.93
C HIS A 356 10.48 15.73 29.23
N PHE A 357 11.81 15.62 29.34
CA PHE A 357 12.57 16.10 30.50
C PHE A 357 12.47 17.61 30.73
N ASP A 358 12.16 18.38 29.68
CA ASP A 358 11.93 19.83 29.74
C ASP A 358 10.53 20.20 30.27
N GLY A 359 9.72 19.20 30.65
CA GLY A 359 8.35 19.39 31.14
C GLY A 359 7.31 19.53 30.02
N THR A 360 7.73 19.57 28.76
CA THR A 360 6.80 19.55 27.61
C THR A 360 6.24 18.16 27.39
N SER A 361 5.09 18.09 26.72
CA SER A 361 4.42 16.84 26.45
C SER A 361 4.01 16.77 24.99
N LYS A 362 4.41 15.70 24.31
CA LYS A 362 4.06 15.45 22.91
C LYS A 362 2.96 14.43 22.82
N LYS A 363 1.81 14.88 22.34
CA LYS A 363 0.64 14.06 22.09
C LYS A 363 0.74 13.41 20.72
N TYR A 364 0.28 12.16 20.62
CA TYR A 364 0.25 11.44 19.35
C TYR A 364 -1.02 10.61 19.20
N TRP A 365 -1.40 10.37 17.95
CA TRP A 365 -2.30 9.30 17.53
C TRP A 365 -1.50 8.03 17.24
N ILE A 366 -2.10 6.86 17.49
CA ILE A 366 -1.61 5.57 17.02
C ILE A 366 -2.46 5.18 15.83
N ALA A 367 -1.84 5.03 14.66
CA ALA A 367 -2.54 4.70 13.43
C ALA A 367 -1.91 3.48 12.74
N ALA A 368 -2.76 2.63 12.20
CA ALA A 368 -2.40 1.51 11.35
C ALA A 368 -2.38 1.96 9.88
N ASN A 369 -1.26 1.70 9.22
CA ASN A 369 -1.10 1.92 7.79
C ASN A 369 -1.58 0.70 6.97
N SER A 370 -1.47 0.75 5.66
CA SER A 370 -1.80 -0.33 4.72
C SER A 370 -0.60 -0.75 3.87
N TRP A 371 0.62 -0.62 4.40
CA TRP A 371 1.89 -0.97 3.73
C TRP A 371 2.61 -2.16 4.38
N GLY A 372 1.83 -3.03 5.05
CA GLY A 372 2.32 -4.23 5.71
C GLY A 372 3.10 -3.98 7.00
N LYS A 373 3.39 -5.08 7.71
CA LYS A 373 4.04 -5.05 9.02
C LYS A 373 5.51 -4.67 8.97
N ASN A 374 6.15 -4.78 7.82
CA ASN A 374 7.59 -4.47 7.70
C ASN A 374 7.87 -2.97 7.71
N TRP A 375 6.84 -2.14 7.53
CA TRP A 375 6.95 -0.69 7.53
C TRP A 375 6.70 -0.08 8.92
N GLY A 376 7.36 1.04 9.24
CA GLY A 376 7.16 1.75 10.51
C GLY A 376 7.33 0.88 11.76
N GLU A 377 6.39 1.05 12.70
CA GLU A 377 6.33 0.34 13.99
C GLU A 377 5.42 -0.90 13.85
N ASN A 378 5.88 -1.91 13.11
CA ASN A 378 5.12 -3.13 12.79
C ASN A 378 3.83 -2.89 11.96
N GLY A 379 3.89 -1.97 11.00
CA GLY A 379 2.77 -1.52 10.17
C GLY A 379 1.95 -0.39 10.80
N PHE A 380 2.32 0.04 12.01
CA PHE A 380 1.76 1.20 12.69
C PHE A 380 2.70 2.40 12.61
N PHE A 381 2.17 3.57 12.92
CA PHE A 381 2.92 4.79 13.12
C PHE A 381 2.27 5.65 14.19
N ARG A 382 3.06 6.58 14.71
CA ARG A 382 2.60 7.63 15.61
C ARG A 382 2.78 8.98 14.94
N ILE A 383 1.76 9.82 15.00
CA ILE A 383 1.72 11.13 14.37
C ILE A 383 1.22 12.16 15.38
N ALA A 384 1.73 13.39 15.31
CA ALA A 384 1.35 14.46 16.22
C ALA A 384 -0.18 14.63 16.29
N ARG A 385 -0.70 14.73 17.52
CA ARG A 385 -2.14 14.87 17.83
C ARG A 385 -2.42 16.26 18.40
N GLY A 386 -3.54 16.86 18.01
CA GLY A 386 -4.02 18.16 18.46
C GLY A 386 -3.62 19.34 17.57
N ASP A 387 -2.71 19.10 16.62
CA ASP A 387 -2.22 20.09 15.65
C ASP A 387 -2.86 19.91 14.25
N ASN A 388 -3.75 18.92 14.07
CA ASN A 388 -4.22 18.46 12.76
C ASN A 388 -3.07 18.19 11.78
N GLU A 389 -1.99 17.58 12.28
CA GLU A 389 -0.80 17.27 11.51
C GLU A 389 -1.17 16.46 10.26
N CYS A 390 -0.69 16.90 9.10
CA CYS A 390 -1.02 16.27 7.82
C CYS A 390 -2.54 16.12 7.57
N GLU A 391 -3.35 17.05 8.04
CA GLU A 391 -4.83 17.01 7.93
C GLU A 391 -5.49 15.78 8.59
N ILE A 392 -4.80 14.99 9.42
CA ILE A 392 -5.32 13.68 9.91
C ILE A 392 -6.60 13.78 10.76
N GLU A 393 -6.86 14.93 11.38
CA GLU A 393 -8.04 15.18 12.20
C GLU A 393 -9.18 15.81 11.39
N THR A 394 -8.93 16.17 10.13
CA THR A 394 -9.87 16.94 9.29
C THR A 394 -11.06 16.10 8.84
N PHE A 395 -10.81 14.84 8.47
CA PHE A 395 -11.86 13.96 7.96
C PHE A 395 -11.75 12.57 8.57
N VAL A 396 -12.52 12.36 9.63
CA VAL A 396 -12.57 11.11 10.39
C VAL A 396 -13.97 10.51 10.32
N ILE A 397 -14.07 9.21 10.02
CA ILE A 397 -15.32 8.47 9.92
C ILE A 397 -15.40 7.42 11.02
N GLY A 398 -16.54 7.43 11.73
CA GLY A 398 -17.03 6.34 12.58
C GLY A 398 -18.12 5.54 11.88
N VAL A 399 -18.33 4.30 12.33
CA VAL A 399 -19.35 3.40 11.79
C VAL A 399 -19.78 2.36 12.81
N TRP A 400 -20.97 1.80 12.62
CA TRP A 400 -21.39 0.57 13.31
C TRP A 400 -21.51 -0.59 12.32
N GLY A 401 -21.07 -1.78 12.72
CA GLY A 401 -21.39 -3.02 12.04
C GLY A 401 -22.90 -3.28 12.07
N ARG A 402 -23.43 -3.85 10.98
CA ARG A 402 -24.82 -4.30 10.95
C ARG A 402 -24.89 -5.72 11.50
N ILE A 403 -25.08 -5.83 12.82
CA ILE A 403 -25.12 -7.11 13.53
C ILE A 403 -26.52 -7.32 14.11
N THR A 404 -27.08 -8.51 13.93
CA THR A 404 -28.30 -8.95 14.62
C THR A 404 -28.00 -10.11 15.57
N MET A 405 -28.86 -10.33 16.57
CA MET A 405 -28.75 -11.47 17.50
C MET A 405 -28.72 -12.82 16.76
N GLU A 406 -29.43 -12.93 15.64
CA GLU A 406 -29.43 -14.11 14.77
C GLU A 406 -28.05 -14.35 14.15
N ASP A 407 -27.37 -13.29 13.70
CA ASP A 407 -26.05 -13.40 13.07
C ASP A 407 -25.00 -13.88 14.08
N MET A 408 -25.08 -13.43 15.34
CA MET A 408 -24.22 -13.87 16.44
C MET A 408 -24.45 -15.35 16.80
N HIS A 409 -25.72 -15.80 16.81
CA HIS A 409 -26.06 -17.18 17.16
C HIS A 409 -25.61 -18.18 16.09
N ASN A 410 -25.80 -17.84 14.81
CA ASN A 410 -25.43 -18.70 13.69
C ASN A 410 -23.91 -18.91 13.60
N HIS A 411 -23.11 -17.88 13.85
CA HIS A 411 -21.64 -18.00 13.91
C HIS A 411 -21.16 -18.89 15.05
N HIS A 412 -21.81 -18.82 16.21
CA HIS A 412 -21.42 -19.62 17.37
C HIS A 412 -21.61 -21.14 17.13
N HIS A 413 -22.65 -21.53 16.40
CA HIS A 413 -22.90 -22.92 16.03
C HIS A 413 -21.94 -23.46 14.97
N HIS A 414 -21.52 -22.62 14.01
CA HIS A 414 -20.49 -23.00 13.04
C HIS A 414 -19.13 -23.24 13.70
N HIS A 415 -18.78 -22.48 14.73
CA HIS A 415 -17.54 -22.69 15.49
C HIS A 415 -17.58 -23.93 16.41
N ARG A 416 -18.72 -24.25 17.04
CA ARG A 416 -18.82 -25.46 17.88
C ARG A 416 -18.67 -26.78 17.11
N ARG A 417 -19.14 -26.83 15.86
CA ARG A 417 -18.95 -27.99 14.98
C ARG A 417 -17.49 -28.20 14.53
N ARG A 418 -16.58 -27.24 14.78
CA ARG A 418 -15.15 -27.34 14.44
C ARG A 418 -14.31 -28.04 15.52
N HIS A 419 -14.85 -28.23 16.73
CA HIS A 419 -14.13 -28.78 17.88
C HIS A 419 -14.69 -30.12 18.37
N THR A 420 -15.49 -30.80 17.56
CA THR A 420 -16.02 -32.15 17.82
C THR A 420 -15.56 -33.13 16.77
#